data_AF-A0A560GPF9-F1
#
_entry.id   AF-A0A560GPF9-F1
#
_cell.length_a   1.000
_cell.length_b   1.000
_cell.length_c   1.000
_cell.angle_alpha   90.00
_cell.angle_beta   90.00
_cell.angle_gamma   90.00
#
_symmetry.space_group_name_H-M   'P 1'
#
loop_
_entity.id
_entity.type
_entity.pdbx_description
1 polymer ?
#
loop_
_entity_poly.entity_id
_entity_poly.type
_entity_poly.pdbx_seq_one_letter_code
_entity_poly.pdbx_strand_id
1 'polypeptide(L)'
;MTLSSKAQFTVSGIVALAICALVPSVASAGEVKLATPEQALAICKANKMGEWDIAYVIGKNGLVQKGPGYQCAQESAPAQASGVGNAITADGAVVKLATPEEALKACRDGKMGESDIAYVIGKNGLAQKGPGYQCKQEAMLNQGTGVGNALTP
;
A
#
# COMPACT_ATOMS: atom_id res chain seq x y z
N MET A 1 -14.90 62.81 55.62
CA MET A 1 -15.48 63.18 54.31
C MET A 1 -14.48 62.73 53.25
N THR A 2 -14.95 61.96 52.25
CA THR A 2 -14.43 61.88 50.85
C THR A 2 -12.95 61.53 50.63
N LEU A 3 -12.47 60.75 49.65
CA LEU A 3 -12.97 60.00 48.49
C LEU A 3 -11.76 59.10 48.12
N SER A 4 -11.93 57.79 47.93
CA SER A 4 -11.95 57.16 46.59
C SER A 4 -10.83 57.61 45.63
N SER A 5 -9.90 56.71 45.31
CA SER A 5 -9.61 56.34 43.91
C SER A 5 -8.68 55.13 43.83
N LYS A 6 -9.20 54.05 43.26
CA LYS A 6 -8.46 52.85 42.84
C LYS A 6 -7.86 53.13 41.46
N ALA A 7 -6.56 52.87 41.30
CA ALA A 7 -5.95 52.76 39.98
C ALA A 7 -5.80 51.26 39.64
N GLN A 8 -6.53 50.85 38.59
CA GLN A 8 -6.31 49.59 37.86
C GLN A 8 -5.34 49.87 36.69
N PHE A 9 -5.13 48.85 35.83
CA PHE A 9 -4.34 48.78 34.58
C PHE A 9 -2.95 48.14 34.73
N THR A 10 -2.54 47.12 33.97
CA THR A 10 -3.21 46.14 33.09
C THR A 10 -2.18 45.01 32.94
N VAL A 11 -2.58 43.75 33.13
CA VAL A 11 -1.71 42.60 32.84
C VAL A 11 -1.83 42.30 31.34
N SER A 12 -0.76 42.55 30.58
CA SER A 12 -0.61 42.04 29.21
C SER A 12 -0.39 40.53 29.25
N GLY A 13 -1.50 39.78 29.30
CA GLY A 13 -1.51 38.34 29.08
C GLY A 13 -1.44 38.05 27.59
N ILE A 14 -0.27 37.62 27.11
CA ILE A 14 -0.09 37.08 25.77
C ILE A 14 -0.84 35.75 25.72
N VAL A 15 -2.02 35.75 25.08
CA VAL A 15 -2.74 34.51 24.76
C VAL A 15 -1.95 33.80 23.67
N ALA A 16 -1.13 32.83 24.05
CA ALA A 16 -0.52 31.89 23.12
C ALA A 16 -1.64 31.01 22.54
N LEU A 17 -2.13 31.36 21.35
CA LEU A 17 -2.95 30.47 20.54
C LEU A 17 -2.09 29.25 20.16
N ALA A 18 -2.28 28.16 20.88
CA ALA A 18 -1.81 26.84 20.45
C ALA A 18 -2.61 26.45 19.22
N ILE A 19 -2.07 26.74 18.03
CA ILE A 19 -2.56 26.21 16.77
C ILE A 19 -2.26 24.71 16.81
N CYS A 20 -3.25 23.90 17.21
CA CYS A 20 -3.26 22.47 16.93
C CYS A 20 -3.22 22.32 15.40
N ALA A 21 -2.02 22.21 14.85
CA ALA A 21 -1.82 21.75 13.49
C ALA A 21 -2.33 20.30 13.46
N LEU A 22 -3.58 20.13 13.00
CA LEU A 22 -4.08 18.86 12.50
C LEU A 22 -3.21 18.51 11.29
N VAL A 23 -2.06 17.90 11.54
CA VAL A 23 -1.31 17.20 10.50
C VAL A 23 -2.25 16.11 10.00
N PRO A 24 -2.71 16.16 8.74
CA PRO A 24 -3.43 15.04 8.18
C PRO A 24 -2.52 13.82 8.30
N SER A 25 -2.95 12.83 9.07
CA SER A 25 -2.34 11.52 9.04
C SER A 25 -2.59 10.97 7.64
N VAL A 26 -1.64 11.20 6.75
CA VAL A 26 -1.57 10.48 5.48
C VAL A 26 -1.55 9.00 5.84
N ALA A 27 -2.59 8.28 5.43
CA ALA A 27 -2.60 6.83 5.53
C ALA A 27 -1.31 6.34 4.88
N SER A 28 -0.53 5.60 5.66
CA SER A 28 0.76 5.09 5.24
C SER A 28 0.53 3.69 4.75
N ALA A 29 1.14 3.36 3.60
CA ALA A 29 0.93 2.07 2.99
C ALA A 29 1.27 0.91 3.95
N GLY A 30 0.36 -0.05 4.03
CA GLY A 30 0.44 -1.24 4.89
C GLY A 30 0.84 -2.48 4.10
N GLU A 31 1.65 -3.34 4.71
CA GLU A 31 2.00 -4.64 4.13
C GLU A 31 0.88 -5.67 4.38
N VAL A 32 0.48 -6.38 3.32
CA VAL A 32 -0.49 -7.48 3.38
C VAL A 32 0.09 -8.75 2.77
N LYS A 33 -0.27 -9.90 3.34
CA LYS A 33 0.08 -11.21 2.78
C LYS A 33 -0.83 -11.55 1.61
N LEU A 34 -0.26 -12.08 0.54
CA LEU A 34 -0.99 -12.49 -0.66
C LEU A 34 -1.64 -13.86 -0.51
N ALA A 35 -2.75 -14.06 -1.22
CA ALA A 35 -3.38 -15.36 -1.40
C ALA A 35 -2.47 -16.32 -2.17
N THR A 36 -2.53 -17.62 -1.81
CA THR A 36 -2.02 -18.72 -2.62
C THR A 36 -2.69 -18.80 -3.99
N PRO A 37 -2.05 -19.41 -5.01
CA PRO A 37 -2.70 -19.62 -6.30
C PRO A 37 -4.03 -20.37 -6.17
N GLU A 38 -4.11 -21.35 -5.27
CA GLU A 38 -5.32 -22.13 -5.02
C GLU A 38 -6.43 -21.27 -4.41
N GLN A 39 -6.10 -20.43 -3.40
CA GLN A 39 -7.04 -19.48 -2.81
C GLN A 39 -7.54 -18.46 -3.84
N ALA A 40 -6.64 -17.89 -4.64
CA ALA A 40 -6.98 -16.92 -5.67
C ALA A 40 -7.92 -17.50 -6.74
N LEU A 41 -7.67 -18.74 -7.16
CA LEU A 41 -8.55 -19.43 -8.10
C LEU A 41 -9.94 -19.66 -7.50
N ALA A 42 -10.02 -20.02 -6.22
CA ALA A 42 -11.29 -20.16 -5.51
C ALA A 42 -12.05 -18.83 -5.43
N ILE A 43 -11.35 -17.72 -5.16
CA ILE A 43 -11.91 -16.37 -5.12
C ILE A 43 -12.46 -15.94 -6.48
N CYS A 44 -11.72 -16.20 -7.56
CA CYS A 44 -12.19 -15.93 -8.91
C CYS A 44 -13.44 -16.77 -9.25
N LYS A 45 -13.41 -18.09 -8.99
CA LYS A 45 -14.56 -18.98 -9.22
C LYS A 45 -15.79 -18.63 -8.38
N ALA A 46 -15.60 -18.00 -7.23
CA ALA A 46 -16.66 -17.47 -6.40
C ALA A 46 -17.20 -16.11 -6.87
N ASN A 47 -16.76 -15.59 -8.02
CA ASN A 47 -17.10 -14.27 -8.56
C ASN A 47 -16.82 -13.11 -7.58
N LYS A 48 -15.76 -13.23 -6.78
CA LYS A 48 -15.31 -12.18 -5.85
C LYS A 48 -14.28 -11.23 -6.46
N MET A 49 -13.99 -11.37 -7.75
CA MET A 49 -13.14 -10.48 -8.54
C MET A 49 -13.99 -9.77 -9.59
N GLY A 50 -13.56 -8.58 -10.03
CA GLY A 50 -14.14 -7.94 -11.20
C GLY A 50 -13.95 -8.80 -12.46
N GLU A 51 -14.89 -8.71 -13.41
CA GLU A 51 -14.89 -9.55 -14.62
C GLU A 51 -13.56 -9.49 -15.39
N TRP A 52 -13.02 -8.28 -15.55
CA TRP A 52 -11.77 -8.00 -16.26
C TRP A 52 -10.64 -7.60 -15.30
N ASP A 53 -10.76 -7.96 -14.03
CA ASP A 53 -9.75 -7.62 -13.03
C ASP A 53 -8.48 -8.47 -13.19
N ILE A 54 -7.34 -7.91 -12.78
CA ILE A 54 -6.05 -8.58 -12.74
C ILE A 54 -5.40 -8.22 -11.41
N ALA A 55 -5.11 -9.23 -10.59
CA ALA A 55 -4.60 -9.02 -9.24
C ALA A 55 -3.38 -9.91 -8.96
N TYR A 56 -2.36 -9.37 -8.30
CA TYR A 56 -1.21 -10.16 -7.85
C TYR A 56 -1.60 -11.17 -6.78
N VAL A 57 -0.91 -12.31 -6.81
CA VAL A 57 -1.02 -13.41 -5.85
C VAL A 57 0.38 -13.88 -5.50
N ILE A 58 0.52 -14.72 -4.46
CA ILE A 58 1.83 -15.27 -4.12
C ILE A 58 2.36 -16.13 -5.27
N GLY A 59 3.61 -15.90 -5.67
CA GLY A 59 4.20 -16.65 -6.75
C GLY A 59 5.46 -16.01 -7.31
N LYS A 60 6.07 -16.72 -8.26
CA LYS A 60 7.24 -16.27 -9.01
C LYS A 60 6.81 -15.46 -10.23
N ASN A 61 7.73 -14.66 -10.78
CA ASN A 61 7.55 -13.98 -12.06
C ASN A 61 6.31 -13.07 -12.13
N GLY A 62 5.94 -12.39 -11.03
CA GLY A 62 4.78 -11.51 -11.04
C GLY A 62 3.47 -12.27 -11.29
N LEU A 63 3.27 -13.44 -10.66
CA LEU A 63 2.06 -14.25 -10.86
C LEU A 63 0.80 -13.44 -10.55
N VAL A 64 -0.16 -13.47 -11.48
CA VAL A 64 -1.46 -12.81 -11.33
C VAL A 64 -2.60 -13.81 -11.46
N GLN A 65 -3.70 -13.52 -10.78
CA GLN A 65 -5.01 -14.08 -11.03
C GLN A 65 -5.80 -13.10 -11.89
N LYS A 66 -6.36 -13.58 -13.00
CA LYS A 66 -7.30 -12.81 -13.82
C LYS A 66 -8.74 -13.11 -13.42
N GLY A 67 -9.63 -12.16 -13.65
CA GLY A 67 -11.05 -12.26 -13.37
C GLY A 67 -11.81 -13.28 -14.25
N PRO A 68 -13.11 -13.49 -13.97
CA PRO A 68 -13.95 -14.47 -14.68
C PRO A 68 -14.05 -14.25 -16.20
N GLY A 69 -13.99 -13.01 -16.68
CA GLY A 69 -13.99 -12.67 -18.11
C GLY A 69 -12.77 -13.23 -18.85
N TYR A 70 -11.68 -13.51 -18.12
CA TYR A 70 -10.49 -14.20 -18.61
C TYR A 70 -10.46 -15.67 -18.18
N GLN A 71 -11.62 -16.29 -17.92
CA GLN A 71 -11.74 -17.69 -17.51
C GLN A 71 -10.96 -18.05 -16.24
N CYS A 72 -10.77 -17.09 -15.33
CA CYS A 72 -9.97 -17.27 -14.12
C CYS A 72 -8.54 -17.76 -14.38
N ALA A 73 -7.93 -17.38 -15.51
CA ALA A 73 -6.56 -17.77 -15.84
C ALA A 73 -5.54 -17.23 -14.82
N GLN A 74 -4.46 -18.00 -14.62
CA GLN A 74 -3.28 -17.60 -13.86
C GLN A 74 -2.06 -17.60 -14.77
N GLU A 75 -1.35 -16.48 -14.79
CA GLU A 75 -0.18 -16.28 -15.65
C GLU A 75 0.75 -15.23 -15.05
N SER A 76 1.92 -15.04 -15.66
CA SER A 76 2.82 -13.95 -15.30
C SER A 76 2.24 -12.59 -15.73
N ALA A 77 2.48 -11.56 -14.93
CA ALA A 77 1.96 -10.23 -15.19
C ALA A 77 2.28 -9.74 -16.61
N PRO A 78 1.30 -9.16 -17.32
CA PRO A 78 1.48 -8.71 -18.68
C PRO A 78 2.50 -7.57 -18.76
N ALA A 79 3.35 -7.60 -19.79
CA ALA A 79 4.31 -6.54 -20.07
C ALA A 79 3.68 -5.25 -20.61
N GLN A 80 2.38 -5.29 -20.96
CA GLN A 80 1.68 -4.23 -21.70
C GLN A 80 0.92 -3.25 -20.78
N ALA A 81 0.47 -2.15 -21.37
CA ALA A 81 0.58 -0.79 -20.85
C ALA A 81 -0.11 -0.42 -19.51
N SER A 82 -1.04 -1.21 -18.97
CA SER A 82 -1.88 -0.77 -17.85
C SER A 82 -1.36 -1.12 -16.45
N GLY A 83 -0.34 -1.99 -16.34
CA GLY A 83 0.13 -2.46 -15.03
C GLY A 83 -0.94 -3.23 -14.25
N VAL A 84 -0.54 -3.88 -13.17
CA VAL A 84 -1.44 -4.56 -12.24
C VAL A 84 -1.69 -3.60 -11.08
N GLY A 85 -2.95 -3.26 -10.84
CA GLY A 85 -3.35 -2.29 -9.81
C GLY A 85 -3.86 -2.92 -8.51
N ASN A 86 -4.14 -4.22 -8.52
CA ASN A 86 -4.78 -4.92 -7.41
C ASN A 86 -3.95 -6.12 -6.94
N ALA A 87 -4.22 -6.57 -5.72
CA ALA A 87 -3.71 -7.82 -5.16
C ALA A 87 -4.85 -8.58 -4.47
N ILE A 88 -4.70 -9.90 -4.36
CA ILE A 88 -5.59 -10.72 -3.56
C ILE A 88 -4.87 -11.06 -2.26
N THR A 89 -5.46 -10.68 -1.14
CA THR A 89 -4.91 -10.95 0.20
C THR A 89 -5.20 -12.37 0.65
N ALA A 90 -4.44 -12.89 1.61
CA ALA A 90 -4.58 -14.26 2.12
C ALA A 90 -5.94 -14.55 2.79
N ASP A 91 -6.64 -13.52 3.27
CA ASP A 91 -8.03 -13.57 3.78
C ASP A 91 -9.08 -13.51 2.66
N GLY A 92 -8.64 -13.28 1.42
CA GLY A 92 -9.46 -13.36 0.21
C GLY A 92 -10.12 -12.06 -0.21
N ALA A 93 -9.62 -10.92 0.27
CA ALA A 93 -10.03 -9.61 -0.21
C ALA A 93 -9.24 -9.23 -1.47
N VAL A 94 -9.88 -8.50 -2.39
CA VAL A 94 -9.21 -7.83 -3.51
C VAL A 94 -8.94 -6.40 -3.08
N VAL A 95 -7.66 -6.03 -3.01
CA VAL A 95 -7.22 -4.73 -2.50
C VAL A 95 -6.44 -3.98 -3.57
N LYS A 96 -6.52 -2.65 -3.53
CA LYS A 96 -5.66 -1.78 -4.35
C LYS A 96 -4.25 -1.78 -3.80
N LEU A 97 -3.30 -1.83 -4.71
CA LEU A 97 -1.88 -1.69 -4.38
C LEU A 97 -1.53 -0.22 -4.14
N ALA A 98 -0.47 0.01 -3.37
CA ALA A 98 0.14 1.32 -3.20
C ALA A 98 0.82 1.78 -4.50
N THR A 99 0.84 3.09 -4.74
CA THR A 99 1.64 3.66 -5.83
C THR A 99 3.14 3.48 -5.56
N PRO A 100 4.00 3.61 -6.59
CA PRO A 100 5.44 3.61 -6.39
C PRO A 100 5.90 4.66 -5.36
N GLU A 101 5.32 5.86 -5.34
CA GLU A 101 5.70 6.89 -4.38
C GLU A 101 5.29 6.54 -2.94
N GLU A 102 4.07 6.03 -2.75
CA GLU A 102 3.56 5.59 -1.45
C GLU A 102 4.40 4.45 -0.87
N ALA A 103 4.79 3.50 -1.72
CA ALA A 103 5.64 2.38 -1.33
C ALA A 103 7.06 2.79 -0.95
N LEU A 104 7.67 3.71 -1.72
CA LEU A 104 8.97 4.29 -1.41
C LEU A 104 8.93 5.02 -0.06
N LYS A 105 7.84 5.75 0.19
CA LYS A 105 7.61 6.42 1.47
C LYS A 105 7.48 5.40 2.60
N ALA A 106 6.66 4.36 2.44
CA ALA A 106 6.46 3.31 3.44
C ALA A 106 7.78 2.61 3.80
N CYS A 107 8.63 2.31 2.82
CA CYS A 107 9.95 1.74 3.08
C CYS A 107 10.84 2.70 3.91
N ARG A 108 10.89 4.00 3.54
CA ARG A 108 11.68 5.01 4.28
C ARG A 108 11.16 5.28 5.68
N ASP A 109 9.85 5.14 5.88
CA ASP A 109 9.19 5.29 7.18
C ASP A 109 9.31 4.02 8.06
N GLY A 110 10.01 2.98 7.60
CA GLY A 110 10.20 1.74 8.35
C GLY A 110 8.94 0.88 8.48
N LYS A 111 8.02 0.98 7.52
CA LYS A 111 6.77 0.18 7.47
C LYS A 111 6.94 -1.18 6.80
N MET A 112 8.13 -1.43 6.27
CA MET A 112 8.56 -2.72 5.72
C MET A 112 9.70 -3.25 6.56
N GLY A 113 9.76 -4.56 6.75
CA GLY A 113 10.90 -5.24 7.31
C GLY A 113 12.13 -5.14 6.40
N GLU A 114 13.32 -5.29 7.00
CA GLU A 114 14.62 -5.13 6.34
C GLU A 114 14.75 -5.94 5.04
N SER A 115 14.23 -7.16 5.04
CA SER A 115 14.32 -8.11 3.92
C SER A 115 13.00 -8.29 3.16
N ASP A 116 12.01 -7.45 3.42
CA ASP A 116 10.69 -7.62 2.82
C ASP A 116 10.70 -7.25 1.34
N ILE A 117 9.83 -7.92 0.59
CA ILE A 117 9.60 -7.67 -0.82
C ILE A 117 8.08 -7.72 -1.01
N ALA A 118 7.51 -6.63 -1.51
CA ALA A 118 6.07 -6.49 -1.65
C ALA A 118 5.69 -5.90 -3.01
N TYR A 119 4.71 -6.50 -3.68
CA TYR A 119 4.18 -5.93 -4.92
C TYR A 119 3.54 -4.56 -4.70
N VAL A 120 3.65 -3.72 -5.72
CA VAL A 120 3.07 -2.36 -5.78
C VAL A 120 2.40 -2.18 -7.14
N ILE A 121 1.66 -1.08 -7.32
CA ILE A 121 1.09 -0.74 -8.62
C ILE A 121 2.22 -0.67 -9.66
N GLY A 122 2.12 -1.45 -10.73
CA GLY A 122 3.10 -1.38 -11.80
C GLY A 122 3.05 -2.55 -12.79
N LYS A 123 3.93 -2.47 -13.79
CA LYS A 123 4.11 -3.50 -14.82
C LYS A 123 5.11 -4.55 -14.34
N ASN A 124 5.14 -5.72 -15.00
CA ASN A 124 6.24 -6.68 -14.85
C ASN A 124 6.46 -7.17 -13.40
N GLY A 125 5.41 -7.29 -12.58
CA GLY A 125 5.60 -7.69 -11.18
C GLY A 125 6.42 -6.67 -10.39
N LEU A 126 6.19 -5.35 -10.59
CA LEU A 126 6.91 -4.31 -9.86
C LEU A 126 6.73 -4.51 -8.35
N ALA A 127 7.84 -4.56 -7.64
CA ALA A 127 7.86 -4.73 -6.21
C ALA A 127 8.78 -3.71 -5.54
N GLN A 128 8.37 -3.27 -4.35
CA GLN A 128 9.19 -2.53 -3.41
C GLN A 128 9.99 -3.52 -2.57
N LYS A 129 11.30 -3.29 -2.45
CA LYS A 129 12.17 -4.00 -1.51
C LYS A 129 12.35 -3.19 -0.23
N GLY A 130 12.57 -3.87 0.88
CA GLY A 130 12.76 -3.28 2.20
C GLY A 130 14.08 -2.49 2.35
N PRO A 131 14.32 -1.89 3.53
CA PRO A 131 15.48 -1.04 3.80
C PRO A 131 16.84 -1.72 3.60
N GLY A 132 16.94 -3.03 3.89
CA GLY A 132 18.16 -3.82 3.66
C GLY A 132 18.57 -3.90 2.18
N TYR A 133 17.65 -3.60 1.27
CA TYR A 133 17.88 -3.46 -0.17
C TYR A 133 17.87 -2.00 -0.64
N GLN A 134 18.06 -1.05 0.27
CA GLN A 134 18.08 0.39 0.01
C GLN A 134 16.75 0.93 -0.54
N CYS A 135 15.62 0.34 -0.15
CA CYS A 135 14.30 0.74 -0.62
C CYS A 135 14.16 0.78 -2.15
N LYS A 136 14.81 -0.15 -2.86
CA LYS A 136 14.75 -0.23 -4.33
C LYS A 136 13.42 -0.78 -4.83
N GLN A 137 13.00 -0.31 -6.00
CA GLN A 137 11.86 -0.83 -6.74
C GLN A 137 12.35 -1.54 -7.99
N GLU A 138 11.96 -2.79 -8.17
CA GLU A 138 12.44 -3.64 -9.25
C GLU A 138 11.33 -4.55 -9.78
N ALA A 139 11.41 -4.86 -11.07
CA ALA A 139 10.52 -5.83 -11.70
C ALA A 139 10.91 -7.25 -11.30
N MET A 140 9.94 -8.04 -10.82
CA MET A 140 10.17 -9.41 -10.35
C MET A 140 9.96 -10.47 -11.44
N LEU A 141 10.16 -10.10 -12.72
CA LEU A 141 10.15 -11.05 -13.83
C LEU A 141 11.45 -11.85 -13.89
N ASN A 142 11.33 -13.14 -14.20
CA ASN A 142 12.44 -14.09 -14.33
C ASN A 142 13.29 -14.25 -13.06
N GLN A 143 12.73 -13.88 -11.90
CA GLN A 143 13.38 -14.07 -10.61
C GLN A 143 13.00 -15.45 -10.05
N GLY A 144 13.99 -16.19 -9.54
CA GLY A 144 13.77 -17.52 -8.96
C GLY A 144 12.99 -17.49 -7.63
N THR A 145 12.90 -16.32 -7.01
CA THR A 145 12.24 -16.06 -5.72
C THR A 145 10.82 -15.54 -5.93
N GLY A 146 9.87 -16.10 -5.18
CA GLY A 146 8.49 -15.63 -5.18
C GLY A 146 8.29 -14.44 -4.25
N VAL A 147 7.31 -13.59 -4.56
CA VAL A 147 6.89 -12.47 -3.69
C VAL A 147 5.63 -12.90 -2.96
N GLY A 148 5.63 -12.79 -1.64
CA GLY A 148 4.52 -13.18 -0.77
C GLY A 148 3.67 -12.04 -0.23
N ASN A 149 4.12 -10.80 -0.40
CA ASN A 149 3.49 -9.62 0.18
C ASN A 149 3.08 -8.61 -0.90
N ALA A 150 2.19 -7.70 -0.54
CA ALA A 150 1.85 -6.50 -1.29
C ALA A 150 1.78 -5.29 -0.35
N LEU A 151 2.03 -4.10 -0.88
CA LEU A 151 1.73 -2.86 -0.18
C LEU A 151 0.40 -2.32 -0.67
N THR A 152 -0.45 -1.92 0.27
CA THR A 152 -1.73 -1.24 0.03
C THR A 152 -1.66 0.18 0.59
N PRO A 153 -2.34 1.20 0.02
CA PRO A 153 -2.29 2.59 0.50
C PRO A 153 -2.64 2.76 1.98
#